data_AF-A0A8H7WTC5-F1
#
_entry.id   AF-A0A8H7WTC5-F1
#
_cell.length_a   1.000
_cell.length_b   1.000
_cell.length_c   1.000
_cell.angle_alpha   90.00
_cell.angle_beta   90.00
_cell.angle_gamma   90.00
#
_symmetry.space_group_name_H-M   'P 1'
#
loop_
_entity.id
_entity.type
_entity.pdbx_description
1 polymer ?
#
loop_
_entity_poly.entity_id
_entity_poly.type
_entity_poly.pdbx_seq_one_letter_code
_entity_poly.pdbx_strand_id
1 'polypeptide(L)'
;MLPTPSTSHVAFERIYEPAEDSYLLLDTLSCEAEKVFLHDRLHDTTPGSTKDESLSPSPLVVEVGTGSGVVISFVNAHAEAILGRTDVITLGVDVNRFACKATEQTIDVAQKDQAMQGLSHGVFLSSVLGDLTLALRANQVDILIFNPPYVPTAELPNIPRELGSQITSYDDDSHLLSLSYAGGLDGMETTHRLLDSLDSVLCRARGCAYILLCAQNHPELVKEGIRKWGKGWAVETVGSSGKKAGWERLQIVRVWRVAVNV
;
A
#
# COMPACT_ATOMS: atom_id res chain seq x y z
N MET A 1 -9.62 17.90 3.66
CA MET A 1 -9.29 16.68 2.89
C MET A 1 -8.15 17.05 1.96
N LEU A 2 -7.14 16.18 1.84
CA LEU A 2 -6.03 16.37 0.91
C LEU A 2 -6.50 16.04 -0.51
N PRO A 3 -6.02 16.75 -1.56
CA PRO A 3 -6.47 16.49 -2.92
C PRO A 3 -5.95 15.15 -3.46
N THR A 4 -6.81 14.41 -4.14
CA THR A 4 -6.47 13.15 -4.80
C THR A 4 -5.67 13.41 -6.09
N PRO A 5 -4.56 12.68 -6.34
CA PRO A 5 -3.84 12.74 -7.61
C PRO A 5 -4.73 12.45 -8.82
N SER A 6 -4.47 13.14 -9.94
CA SER A 6 -5.18 12.86 -11.19
C SER A 6 -4.69 11.57 -11.84
N THR A 7 -5.63 10.67 -12.13
CA THR A 7 -5.41 9.45 -12.93
C THR A 7 -6.00 9.55 -14.34
N SER A 8 -6.31 10.76 -14.82
CA SER A 8 -6.97 10.97 -16.12
C SER A 8 -6.17 10.49 -17.34
N HIS A 9 -4.88 10.20 -17.16
CA HIS A 9 -3.97 9.70 -18.18
C HIS A 9 -3.89 8.17 -18.22
N VAL A 10 -4.52 7.49 -17.25
CA VAL A 10 -4.45 6.04 -17.09
C VAL A 10 -5.44 5.36 -18.04
N ALA A 11 -4.98 4.30 -18.71
CA ALA A 11 -5.77 3.47 -19.61
C ALA A 11 -6.36 2.29 -18.83
N PHE A 12 -7.62 2.42 -18.39
CA PHE A 12 -8.27 1.48 -17.46
C PHE A 12 -8.72 0.17 -18.11
N GLU A 13 -8.49 -0.04 -19.40
CA GLU A 13 -8.76 -1.33 -20.06
C GLU A 13 -7.89 -2.46 -19.49
N ARG A 14 -6.72 -2.10 -18.92
CA ARG A 14 -5.70 -3.04 -18.41
C ARG A 14 -5.32 -2.80 -16.95
N ILE A 15 -5.88 -1.77 -16.33
CA ILE A 15 -5.45 -1.25 -15.03
C ILE A 15 -6.71 -0.94 -14.23
N TYR A 16 -6.71 -1.30 -12.95
CA TYR A 16 -7.81 -1.00 -12.06
C TYR A 16 -8.03 0.51 -11.93
N GLU A 17 -9.26 0.95 -12.22
CA GLU A 17 -9.68 2.34 -12.00
C GLU A 17 -9.89 2.57 -10.50
N PRO A 18 -9.35 3.67 -9.92
CA PRO A 18 -9.61 3.99 -8.52
C PRO A 18 -11.09 3.98 -8.17
N ALA A 19 -11.46 3.21 -7.15
CA ALA A 19 -12.83 3.08 -6.67
C ALA A 19 -12.91 3.29 -5.15
N GLU A 20 -14.04 2.90 -4.55
CA GLU A 20 -14.32 3.10 -3.12
C GLU A 20 -13.23 2.53 -2.20
N ASP A 21 -12.60 1.43 -2.60
CA ASP A 21 -11.49 0.80 -1.88
C ASP A 21 -10.21 1.64 -1.87
N SER A 22 -9.88 2.22 -3.02
CA SER A 22 -8.76 3.13 -3.21
C SER A 22 -8.97 4.39 -2.38
N TYR A 23 -10.16 4.99 -2.44
CA TYR A 23 -10.50 6.18 -1.67
C TYR A 23 -10.56 5.91 -0.17
N LEU A 24 -11.03 4.73 0.25
CA LEU A 24 -10.98 4.34 1.66
C LEU A 24 -9.55 4.28 2.19
N LEU A 25 -8.58 3.81 1.39
CA LEU A 25 -7.16 3.87 1.75
C LEU A 25 -6.67 5.31 1.90
N LEU A 26 -7.01 6.21 0.97
CA LEU A 26 -6.61 7.63 1.06
C LEU A 26 -7.20 8.30 2.30
N ASP A 27 -8.48 8.09 2.56
CA ASP A 27 -9.19 8.63 3.72
C ASP A 27 -8.61 8.09 5.02
N THR A 28 -8.30 6.79 5.06
CA THR A 28 -7.70 6.15 6.24
C THR A 28 -6.32 6.72 6.52
N LEU A 29 -5.43 6.74 5.53
CA LEU A 29 -4.05 7.23 5.68
C LEU A 29 -4.00 8.72 6.03
N SER A 30 -4.97 9.51 5.57
CA SER A 30 -5.02 10.96 5.83
C SER A 30 -5.89 11.36 7.02
N CYS A 31 -6.50 10.41 7.74
CA CYS A 31 -7.26 10.74 8.94
C CYS A 31 -6.34 11.11 10.11
N GLU A 32 -6.85 11.92 11.04
CA GLU A 32 -6.04 12.47 12.14
C GLU A 32 -5.47 11.38 13.07
N ALA A 33 -6.23 10.30 13.31
CA ALA A 33 -5.75 9.20 14.15
C ALA A 33 -4.54 8.49 13.53
N GLU A 34 -4.57 8.26 12.22
CA GLU A 34 -3.48 7.60 11.50
C GLU A 34 -2.27 8.52 11.34
N LYS A 35 -2.47 9.81 11.08
CA LYS A 35 -1.37 10.79 11.09
C LYS A 35 -0.63 10.78 12.43
N VAL A 36 -1.36 10.84 13.55
CA VAL A 36 -0.74 10.80 14.89
C VAL A 36 0.06 9.51 15.07
N PHE A 37 -0.50 8.36 14.70
CA PHE A 37 0.19 7.08 14.77
C PHE A 37 1.47 7.06 13.91
N LEU A 38 1.38 7.48 12.65
CA LEU A 38 2.50 7.47 11.71
C LEU A 38 3.59 8.47 12.10
N HIS A 39 3.21 9.65 12.57
CA HIS A 39 4.15 10.64 13.07
C HIS A 39 4.93 10.11 14.27
N ASP A 40 4.25 9.59 15.31
CA ASP A 40 4.90 9.00 16.49
C ASP A 40 5.85 7.85 16.11
N ARG A 41 5.46 7.05 15.12
CA ARG A 41 6.22 5.88 14.68
C ARG A 41 7.44 6.21 13.84
N LEU A 42 7.37 7.28 13.05
CA LEU A 42 8.45 7.70 12.15
C LEU A 42 9.38 8.75 12.78
N HIS A 43 8.96 9.40 13.86
CA HIS A 43 9.81 10.21 14.72
C HIS A 43 10.56 9.29 15.71
N ASP A 44 11.86 9.54 15.89
CA ASP A 44 12.71 8.70 16.74
C ASP A 44 12.33 8.87 18.22
N THR A 45 11.78 7.82 18.82
CA THR A 45 11.40 7.77 20.25
C THR A 45 12.41 6.99 21.10
N THR A 46 13.65 6.77 20.62
CA THR A 46 14.68 6.07 21.40
C THR A 46 14.94 6.78 22.76
N PRO A 47 14.68 6.13 23.91
CA PRO A 47 15.00 6.69 25.21
C PRO A 47 16.53 6.73 25.38
N GLY A 48 17.11 7.93 25.36
CA GLY A 48 18.56 8.14 25.51
C GLY A 48 19.29 8.64 24.26
N SER A 49 18.59 8.77 23.13
CA SER A 49 19.07 9.55 22.00
C SER A 49 19.13 11.02 22.41
N THR A 50 20.34 11.60 22.37
CA THR A 50 20.51 13.05 22.42
C THR A 50 19.60 13.65 21.35
N LYS A 51 18.83 14.71 21.70
CA LYS A 51 17.91 15.47 20.83
C LYS A 51 18.61 16.08 19.61
N ASP A 52 19.16 15.23 18.76
CA ASP A 52 19.65 15.57 17.46
C ASP A 52 18.65 14.93 16.50
N GLU A 53 17.58 15.68 16.20
CA GLU A 53 16.51 15.29 15.27
C GLU A 53 17.05 14.93 13.87
N SER A 54 18.36 15.14 13.62
CA SER A 54 19.06 14.97 12.35
C SER A 54 19.49 13.54 11.98
N LEU A 55 19.26 12.51 12.82
CA LEU A 55 19.86 11.18 12.62
C LEU A 55 18.89 10.04 12.26
N SER A 56 17.58 10.28 12.19
CA SER A 56 16.63 9.21 11.85
C SER A 56 16.58 8.94 10.34
N PRO A 57 16.82 7.70 9.86
CA PRO A 57 16.85 7.40 8.44
C PRO A 57 15.53 7.74 7.74
N SER A 58 15.63 8.23 6.51
CA SER A 58 14.50 8.48 5.61
C SER A 58 13.57 7.25 5.53
N PRO A 59 12.25 7.40 5.78
CA PRO A 59 11.33 6.28 5.77
C PRO A 59 11.12 5.75 4.36
N LEU A 60 11.06 4.42 4.24
CA LEU A 60 10.66 3.76 2.99
C LEU A 60 9.19 3.33 3.07
N VAL A 61 8.37 3.93 2.20
CA VAL A 61 6.99 3.52 1.95
C VAL A 61 6.95 2.68 0.68
N VAL A 62 6.35 1.50 0.75
CA VAL A 62 6.15 0.64 -0.40
C VAL A 62 4.67 0.36 -0.59
N GLU A 63 4.15 0.61 -1.79
CA GLU A 63 2.85 0.07 -2.20
C GLU A 63 3.06 -1.17 -3.07
N VAL A 64 2.40 -2.27 -2.70
CA VAL A 64 2.32 -3.50 -3.50
C VAL A 64 0.99 -3.47 -4.27
N GLY A 65 1.00 -3.88 -5.54
CA GLY A 65 -0.17 -3.82 -6.41
C GLY A 65 -0.62 -2.38 -6.67
N THR A 66 0.27 -1.53 -7.17
CA THR A 66 0.02 -0.09 -7.30
C THR A 66 -1.11 0.28 -8.25
N GLY A 67 -1.41 -0.57 -9.24
CA GLY A 67 -2.48 -0.32 -10.21
C GLY A 67 -2.29 1.02 -10.93
N SER A 68 -3.23 1.96 -10.74
CA SER A 68 -3.12 3.32 -11.29
C SER A 68 -2.02 4.16 -10.64
N GLY A 69 -1.54 3.77 -9.46
CA GLY A 69 -0.58 4.50 -8.64
C GLY A 69 -1.19 5.61 -7.78
N VAL A 70 -2.52 5.71 -7.72
CA VAL A 70 -3.21 6.80 -7.00
C VAL A 70 -2.85 6.84 -5.51
N VAL A 71 -2.68 5.70 -4.85
CA VAL A 71 -2.42 5.62 -3.40
C VAL A 71 -0.99 6.01 -3.07
N ILE A 72 0.02 5.38 -3.70
CA ILE A 72 1.42 5.79 -3.48
C ILE A 72 1.68 7.22 -3.91
N SER A 73 1.03 7.71 -4.98
CA SER A 73 1.13 9.10 -5.41
C SER A 73 0.54 10.06 -4.39
N PHE A 74 -0.59 9.69 -3.76
CA PHE A 74 -1.20 10.50 -2.70
C PHE A 74 -0.29 10.57 -1.47
N VAL A 75 0.27 9.44 -1.04
CA VAL A 75 1.22 9.41 0.07
C VAL A 75 2.50 10.21 -0.25
N ASN A 76 3.03 10.08 -1.47
CA ASN A 76 4.20 10.85 -1.90
C ASN A 76 3.91 12.35 -1.91
N ALA A 77 2.84 12.76 -2.57
CA ALA A 77 2.48 14.17 -2.75
C ALA A 77 2.17 14.86 -1.41
N HIS A 78 1.65 14.13 -0.43
CA HIS A 78 1.27 14.67 0.87
C HIS A 78 2.12 14.13 2.03
N ALA A 79 3.36 13.73 1.75
CA ALA A 79 4.24 13.08 2.73
C ALA A 79 4.38 13.88 4.03
N GLU A 80 4.56 15.20 3.96
CA GLU A 80 4.66 16.05 5.15
C GLU A 80 3.37 16.03 5.98
N ALA A 81 2.21 16.10 5.33
CA ALA A 81 0.92 16.15 6.00
C ALA A 81 0.46 14.79 6.56
N ILE A 82 0.86 13.68 5.94
CA ILE A 82 0.45 12.32 6.32
C ILE A 82 1.45 11.68 7.29
N LEU A 83 2.75 11.91 7.06
CA LEU A 83 3.85 11.20 7.72
C LEU A 83 4.71 12.12 8.59
N GLY A 84 4.49 13.44 8.55
CA GLY A 84 5.24 14.42 9.32
C GLY A 84 6.68 14.57 8.83
N ARG A 85 6.99 14.08 7.63
CA ARG A 85 8.34 14.05 7.05
C ARG A 85 8.32 14.41 5.58
N THR A 86 9.32 15.19 5.17
CA THR A 86 9.51 15.61 3.77
C THR A 86 10.50 14.73 3.01
N ASP A 87 11.34 13.98 3.72
CA ASP A 87 12.37 13.11 3.15
C ASP A 87 11.91 11.66 2.97
N VAL A 88 10.60 11.44 2.85
CA VAL A 88 10.00 10.11 2.65
C VAL A 88 10.37 9.57 1.27
N ILE A 89 10.82 8.32 1.22
CA ILE A 89 11.09 7.59 -0.02
C ILE A 89 9.90 6.68 -0.31
N THR A 90 9.33 6.77 -1.52
CA THR A 90 8.22 5.92 -1.96
C THR A 90 8.66 4.99 -3.09
N LEU A 91 8.19 3.75 -3.07
CA LEU A 91 8.46 2.72 -4.09
C LEU A 91 7.16 1.98 -4.44
N GLY A 92 6.93 1.73 -5.72
CA GLY A 92 5.83 0.88 -6.19
C GLY A 92 6.30 -0.51 -6.59
N VAL A 93 5.47 -1.53 -6.35
CA VAL A 93 5.65 -2.87 -6.93
C VAL A 93 4.35 -3.33 -7.55
N ASP A 94 4.37 -3.79 -8.80
CA ASP A 94 3.20 -4.39 -9.44
C ASP A 94 3.61 -5.52 -10.39
N VAL A 95 2.75 -6.52 -10.58
CA VAL A 95 2.96 -7.62 -11.54
C VAL A 95 2.59 -7.20 -12.97
N ASN A 96 1.85 -6.11 -13.12
CA ASN A 96 1.41 -5.56 -14.38
C ASN A 96 2.33 -4.40 -14.82
N ARG A 97 3.07 -4.59 -15.91
CA ARG A 97 3.97 -3.56 -16.46
C ARG A 97 3.25 -2.24 -16.82
N PHE A 98 1.97 -2.31 -17.19
CA PHE A 98 1.18 -1.12 -17.50
C PHE A 98 0.83 -0.35 -16.24
N ALA A 99 0.53 -1.05 -15.14
CA ALA A 99 0.34 -0.45 -13.82
C ALA A 99 1.61 0.23 -13.31
N CYS A 100 2.78 -0.41 -13.49
CA CYS A 100 4.06 0.22 -13.16
C CYS A 100 4.26 1.55 -13.90
N LYS A 101 4.01 1.56 -15.22
CA LYS A 101 4.14 2.77 -16.04
C LYS A 101 3.10 3.85 -15.65
N ALA A 102 1.87 3.46 -15.39
CA ALA A 102 0.82 4.39 -14.93
C ALA A 102 1.16 5.00 -13.57
N THR A 103 1.79 4.22 -12.68
CA THR A 103 2.25 4.69 -11.38
C THR A 103 3.31 5.78 -11.51
N GLU A 104 4.31 5.57 -12.37
CA GLU A 104 5.33 6.60 -12.65
C GLU A 104 4.70 7.89 -13.19
N GLN A 105 3.74 7.78 -14.11
CA GLN A 105 3.04 8.94 -14.67
C GLN A 105 2.17 9.66 -13.64
N THR A 106 1.47 8.92 -12.77
CA THR A 106 0.61 9.50 -11.73
C THR A 106 1.43 10.25 -10.69
N ILE A 107 2.59 9.72 -10.30
CA ILE A 107 3.52 10.41 -9.40
C ILE A 107 4.06 11.68 -10.05
N ASP A 108 4.50 11.62 -11.30
CA ASP A 108 5.01 12.79 -12.03
C ASP A 108 3.97 13.92 -12.07
N VAL A 109 2.70 13.59 -12.30
CA VAL A 109 1.60 14.57 -12.27
C VAL A 109 1.42 15.14 -10.86
N ALA A 110 1.34 14.27 -9.85
CA ALA A 110 1.12 14.69 -8.47
C ALA A 110 2.25 15.58 -7.93
N GLN A 111 3.51 15.27 -8.24
CA GLN A 111 4.67 16.08 -7.85
C GLN A 111 4.69 17.44 -8.53
N LYS A 112 4.33 17.50 -9.82
CA LYS A 112 4.18 18.79 -10.54
C LYS A 112 3.08 19.64 -9.91
N ASP A 113 1.96 19.03 -9.53
CA ASP A 113 0.85 19.73 -8.86
C ASP A 113 1.25 20.31 -7.50
N GLN A 114 2.05 19.57 -6.71
CA GLN A 114 2.63 20.07 -5.45
C GLN A 114 3.62 21.23 -5.71
N ALA A 115 4.52 21.06 -6.68
CA ALA A 115 5.53 22.06 -7.02
C ALA A 115 4.89 23.37 -7.53
N MET A 116 3.83 23.30 -8.34
CA MET A 116 3.07 24.49 -8.79
C MET A 116 2.44 25.26 -7.63
N GLN A 117 2.14 24.59 -6.52
CA GLN A 117 1.60 25.19 -5.29
C GLN A 117 2.69 25.60 -4.29
N GLY A 118 3.98 25.36 -4.61
CA GLY A 118 5.09 25.61 -3.70
C GLY A 118 5.12 24.70 -2.47
N LEU A 119 4.50 23.52 -2.57
CA LEU A 119 4.41 22.54 -1.50
C LEU A 119 5.50 21.47 -1.63
N SER A 120 5.89 20.88 -0.50
CA SER A 120 6.83 19.77 -0.44
C SER A 120 6.15 18.46 -0.87
N HIS A 121 6.95 17.49 -1.31
CA HIS A 121 6.52 16.13 -1.57
C HIS A 121 7.68 15.16 -1.27
N GLY A 122 7.38 13.88 -1.12
CA GLY A 122 8.39 12.84 -0.94
C GLY A 122 9.21 12.58 -2.21
N VAL A 123 10.21 11.70 -2.09
CA VAL A 123 11.05 11.24 -3.19
C VAL A 123 10.52 9.91 -3.72
N PHE A 124 10.13 9.86 -4.98
CA PHE A 124 9.78 8.59 -5.61
C PHE A 124 11.02 7.90 -6.17
N LEU A 125 11.25 6.67 -5.75
CA LEU A 125 12.41 5.89 -6.14
C LEU A 125 12.21 5.23 -7.52
N SER A 126 11.15 4.42 -7.67
CA SER A 126 10.83 3.70 -8.91
C SER A 126 9.52 2.92 -8.78
N SER A 127 9.00 2.41 -9.90
CA SER A 127 8.03 1.31 -9.92
C SER A 127 8.70 0.02 -10.42
N VAL A 128 8.61 -1.05 -9.63
CA VAL A 128 9.25 -2.34 -9.91
C VAL A 128 8.21 -3.32 -10.45
N LEU A 129 8.50 -3.90 -11.62
CA LEU A 129 7.77 -5.08 -12.09
C LEU A 129 8.15 -6.28 -11.21
N GLY A 130 7.27 -6.73 -10.34
CA GLY A 130 7.60 -7.76 -9.35
C GLY A 130 6.38 -8.38 -8.68
N ASP A 131 6.59 -9.59 -8.16
CA ASP A 131 5.57 -10.34 -7.42
C ASP A 131 5.70 -10.05 -5.92
N LEU A 132 4.69 -9.36 -5.38
CA LEU A 132 4.59 -8.94 -3.98
C LEU A 132 5.90 -8.30 -3.48
N THR A 133 6.53 -8.90 -2.48
CA THR A 133 7.70 -8.35 -1.81
C THR A 133 8.99 -9.06 -2.20
N LEU A 134 8.98 -9.93 -3.22
CA LEU A 134 10.14 -10.77 -3.55
C LEU A 134 11.37 -9.96 -3.98
N ALA A 135 11.17 -8.76 -4.54
CA ALA A 135 12.24 -7.85 -4.93
C ALA A 135 12.73 -6.96 -3.77
N LEU A 136 12.06 -6.99 -2.61
CA LEU A 136 12.35 -6.10 -1.50
C LEU A 136 13.43 -6.67 -0.58
N ARG A 137 14.29 -5.77 -0.08
CA ARG A 137 15.28 -6.14 0.93
C ARG A 137 14.62 -6.35 2.29
N ALA A 138 15.14 -7.32 3.03
CA ALA A 138 14.64 -7.65 4.35
C ALA A 138 14.76 -6.47 5.34
N ASN A 139 13.74 -6.28 6.16
CA ASN A 139 13.68 -5.30 7.25
C ASN A 139 13.89 -3.84 6.83
N GLN A 140 13.53 -3.46 5.60
CA GLN A 140 13.72 -2.09 5.09
C GLN A 140 12.42 -1.29 4.98
N VAL A 141 11.26 -1.94 4.93
CA VAL A 141 9.99 -1.26 4.66
C VAL A 141 9.40 -0.71 5.95
N ASP A 142 9.28 0.61 6.05
CA ASP A 142 8.70 1.26 7.23
C ASP A 142 7.17 1.28 7.16
N ILE A 143 6.62 1.51 5.97
CA ILE A 143 5.18 1.45 5.72
C ILE A 143 4.95 0.63 4.46
N LEU A 144 4.20 -0.47 4.58
CA LEU A 144 3.71 -1.24 3.45
C LEU A 144 2.23 -0.95 3.23
N ILE A 145 1.82 -0.69 2.00
CA ILE A 145 0.42 -0.48 1.63
C ILE A 145 0.03 -1.57 0.63
N PHE A 146 -1.14 -2.18 0.84
CA PHE A 146 -1.66 -3.18 -0.09
C PHE A 146 -3.17 -3.06 -0.23
N ASN A 147 -3.61 -2.74 -1.45
CA ASN A 147 -4.96 -3.04 -1.91
C ASN A 147 -4.91 -4.37 -2.70
N PRO A 148 -5.15 -5.53 -2.07
CA PRO A 148 -5.03 -6.82 -2.74
C PRO A 148 -6.10 -7.02 -3.82
N PRO A 149 -5.91 -7.99 -4.74
CA PRO A 149 -7.05 -8.60 -5.41
C PRO A 149 -7.86 -9.40 -4.37
N TYR A 150 -8.91 -8.80 -3.82
CA TYR A 150 -9.67 -9.34 -2.69
C TYR A 150 -10.97 -10.06 -3.07
N VAL A 151 -11.32 -10.11 -4.36
CA VAL A 151 -12.58 -10.71 -4.80
C VAL A 151 -12.42 -12.23 -4.85
N PRO A 152 -13.31 -13.01 -4.19
CA PRO A 152 -13.26 -14.46 -4.28
C PRO A 152 -13.45 -14.95 -5.72
N THR A 153 -12.52 -15.76 -6.19
CA THR A 153 -12.56 -16.40 -7.51
C THR A 153 -12.23 -17.88 -7.40
N ALA A 154 -12.59 -18.67 -8.41
CA ALA A 154 -12.33 -20.11 -8.41
C ALA A 154 -10.82 -20.43 -8.42
N GLU A 155 -10.03 -19.59 -9.08
CA GLU A 155 -8.59 -19.70 -9.19
C GLU A 155 -7.94 -18.30 -9.31
N LEU A 156 -6.63 -18.25 -9.05
CA LEU A 156 -5.82 -17.06 -9.32
C LEU A 156 -5.44 -17.00 -10.80
N PRO A 157 -5.47 -15.80 -11.42
CA PRO A 157 -4.89 -15.63 -12.74
C PRO A 157 -3.37 -15.83 -12.68
N ASN A 158 -2.82 -16.46 -13.71
CA ASN A 158 -1.37 -16.65 -13.82
C ASN A 158 -0.66 -15.30 -13.94
N ILE A 159 0.42 -15.11 -13.17
CA ILE A 159 1.26 -13.92 -13.33
C ILE A 159 2.07 -14.05 -14.63
N PRO A 160 2.02 -13.06 -15.55
CA PRO A 160 2.82 -13.08 -16.77
C PRO A 160 4.32 -13.17 -16.45
N ARG A 161 5.00 -14.20 -16.97
CA ARG A 161 6.44 -14.43 -16.71
C ARG A 161 7.37 -13.72 -17.70
N GLU A 162 6.86 -13.38 -18.87
CA GLU A 162 7.62 -12.71 -19.92
C GLU A 162 7.08 -11.29 -20.13
N LEU A 163 7.96 -10.35 -20.48
CA LEU A 163 7.53 -9.04 -20.97
C LEU A 163 6.88 -9.24 -22.35
N GLY A 164 5.56 -9.46 -22.35
CA GLY A 164 4.76 -9.53 -23.56
C GLY A 164 4.83 -8.24 -24.39
N SER A 165 4.32 -8.27 -25.63
CA SER A 165 4.32 -7.13 -26.55
C SER A 165 3.59 -5.91 -25.96
N GLN A 166 4.02 -4.69 -26.31
CA GLN A 166 3.29 -3.48 -25.89
C GLN A 166 1.88 -3.39 -26.48
N ILE A 167 1.65 -4.03 -27.63
CA ILE A 167 0.34 -4.22 -28.23
C ILE A 167 -0.26 -5.48 -27.63
N THR A 168 -1.43 -5.37 -27.02
CA THR A 168 -2.16 -6.45 -26.38
C THR A 168 -3.47 -6.72 -27.12
N SER A 169 -3.92 -7.96 -27.10
CA SER A 169 -5.28 -8.32 -27.51
C SER A 169 -6.30 -8.03 -26.40
N TYR A 170 -7.59 -8.09 -26.71
CA TYR A 170 -8.65 -7.96 -25.71
C TYR A 170 -8.53 -9.01 -24.59
N ASP A 171 -8.14 -10.24 -24.94
CA ASP A 171 -7.98 -11.33 -23.96
C ASP A 171 -6.78 -11.05 -23.04
N ASP A 172 -5.68 -10.51 -23.58
CA ASP A 172 -4.53 -10.08 -22.78
C ASP A 172 -4.91 -8.94 -21.82
N ASP A 173 -5.71 -7.98 -22.29
CA ASP A 173 -6.18 -6.85 -21.47
C ASP A 173 -7.07 -7.32 -20.32
N SER A 174 -8.03 -8.22 -20.63
CA SER A 174 -8.89 -8.84 -19.63
C SER A 174 -8.10 -9.65 -18.60
N HIS A 175 -7.09 -10.40 -19.05
CA HIS A 175 -6.21 -11.15 -18.16
C HIS A 175 -5.41 -10.22 -17.25
N LEU A 176 -4.82 -9.14 -17.77
CA LEU A 176 -4.09 -8.16 -16.98
C LEU A 176 -4.99 -7.46 -15.94
N LEU A 177 -6.22 -7.12 -16.33
CA LEU A 177 -7.19 -6.55 -15.41
C LEU A 177 -7.59 -7.56 -14.33
N SER A 178 -7.71 -8.86 -14.65
CA SER A 178 -8.05 -9.88 -13.67
C SER A 178 -7.05 -10.00 -12.52
N LEU A 179 -5.77 -9.70 -12.75
CA LEU A 179 -4.73 -9.66 -11.70
C LEU A 179 -5.04 -8.64 -10.58
N SER A 180 -5.87 -7.63 -10.87
CA SER A 180 -6.19 -6.56 -9.91
C SER A 180 -7.32 -6.90 -8.95
N TYR A 181 -8.19 -7.87 -9.28
CA TYR A 181 -9.35 -8.19 -8.44
C TYR A 181 -9.42 -9.66 -8.03
N ALA A 182 -8.94 -10.61 -8.84
CA ALA A 182 -9.13 -12.04 -8.61
C ALA A 182 -8.21 -12.58 -7.50
N GLY A 183 -8.79 -12.86 -6.33
CA GLY A 183 -8.07 -13.21 -5.11
C GLY A 183 -8.05 -14.70 -4.76
N GLY A 184 -8.66 -15.56 -5.58
CA GLY A 184 -8.74 -16.99 -5.34
C GLY A 184 -9.70 -17.34 -4.19
N LEU A 185 -9.41 -18.42 -3.46
CA LEU A 185 -10.24 -18.88 -2.34
C LEU A 185 -10.42 -17.79 -1.29
N ASP A 186 -11.69 -17.47 -1.00
CA ASP A 186 -12.12 -16.37 -0.10
C ASP A 186 -11.52 -14.99 -0.45
N GLY A 187 -10.93 -14.85 -1.64
CA GLY A 187 -10.23 -13.63 -2.06
C GLY A 187 -8.91 -13.40 -1.32
N MET A 188 -8.31 -14.46 -0.75
CA MET A 188 -7.22 -14.32 0.23
C MET A 188 -5.91 -14.99 -0.15
N GLU A 189 -5.81 -15.68 -1.29
CA GLU A 189 -4.59 -16.42 -1.64
C GLU A 189 -3.38 -15.48 -1.79
N THR A 190 -3.54 -14.36 -2.51
CA THR A 190 -2.49 -13.34 -2.65
C THR A 190 -2.23 -12.62 -1.33
N THR A 191 -3.28 -12.32 -0.57
CA THR A 191 -3.17 -11.63 0.73
C THR A 191 -2.41 -12.47 1.77
N HIS A 192 -2.66 -13.79 1.84
CA HIS A 192 -1.93 -14.69 2.72
C HIS A 192 -0.44 -14.73 2.38
N ARG A 193 -0.08 -14.77 1.09
CA ARG A 193 1.33 -14.69 0.65
C ARG A 193 2.01 -13.40 1.12
N LEU A 194 1.31 -12.26 1.08
CA LEU A 194 1.84 -11.02 1.63
C LEU A 194 1.99 -11.12 3.16
N LEU A 195 0.95 -11.57 3.88
CA LEU A 195 0.97 -11.69 5.33
C LEU A 195 2.16 -12.53 5.82
N ASP A 196 2.44 -13.66 5.16
CA ASP A 196 3.59 -14.53 5.46
C ASP A 196 4.95 -13.82 5.26
N SER A 197 5.01 -12.82 4.37
CA SER A 197 6.25 -12.07 4.09
C SER A 197 6.52 -10.95 5.10
N LEU A 198 5.52 -10.46 5.84
CA LEU A 198 5.61 -9.23 6.64
C LEU A 198 6.74 -9.27 7.68
N ASP A 199 7.02 -10.42 8.30
CA ASP A 199 8.11 -10.54 9.29
C ASP A 199 9.49 -10.29 8.67
N SER A 200 9.67 -10.69 7.41
CA SER A 200 10.95 -10.57 6.72
C SER A 200 11.18 -9.18 6.14
N VAL A 201 10.13 -8.47 5.72
CA VAL A 201 10.24 -7.23 4.93
C VAL A 201 10.12 -5.96 5.77
N LEU A 202 9.24 -5.97 6.78
CA LEU A 202 8.98 -4.77 7.58
C LEU A 202 10.16 -4.44 8.49
N CYS A 203 10.48 -3.15 8.57
CA CYS A 203 11.45 -2.59 9.48
C CYS A 203 11.16 -3.06 10.92
N ARG A 204 12.17 -3.61 11.60
CA ARG A 204 12.01 -4.23 12.93
C ARG A 204 11.57 -3.24 14.00
N ALA A 205 12.04 -1.99 13.92
CA ALA A 205 11.76 -0.96 14.91
C ALA A 205 10.40 -0.27 14.69
N ARG A 206 10.12 0.15 13.46
CA ARG A 206 8.99 1.04 13.14
C ARG A 206 8.02 0.53 12.07
N GLY A 207 8.25 -0.66 11.51
CA GLY A 207 7.44 -1.21 10.42
C GLY A 207 5.95 -1.35 10.75
N CYS A 208 5.11 -0.93 9.81
CA CYS A 208 3.67 -1.23 9.75
C CYS A 208 3.21 -1.54 8.32
N ALA A 209 2.05 -2.18 8.21
CA ALA A 209 1.38 -2.48 6.95
C ALA A 209 -0.11 -2.08 7.02
N TYR A 210 -0.65 -1.56 5.93
CA TYR A 210 -2.06 -1.25 5.72
C TYR A 210 -2.61 -2.16 4.62
N ILE A 211 -3.57 -2.99 4.96
CA ILE A 211 -4.11 -4.02 4.06
C ILE A 211 -5.63 -3.83 3.97
N LEU A 212 -6.15 -3.64 2.76
CA LEU A 212 -7.60 -3.60 2.53
C LEU A 212 -8.16 -5.04 2.50
N LEU A 213 -9.31 -5.23 3.16
CA LEU A 213 -10.09 -6.45 3.17
C LEU A 213 -11.58 -6.12 2.98
N CYS A 214 -12.30 -6.98 2.26
CA CYS A 214 -13.76 -6.98 2.21
C CYS A 214 -14.35 -7.95 3.25
N ALA A 215 -15.68 -7.97 3.40
CA ALA A 215 -16.36 -8.86 4.34
C ALA A 215 -16.09 -10.35 4.07
N GLN A 216 -15.99 -10.75 2.81
CA GLN A 216 -15.75 -12.14 2.40
C GLN A 216 -14.34 -12.62 2.74
N ASN A 217 -13.38 -11.71 2.92
CA ASN A 217 -12.02 -12.07 3.36
C ASN A 217 -11.94 -12.42 4.85
N HIS A 218 -13.07 -12.40 5.57
CA HIS A 218 -13.16 -12.66 7.01
C HIS A 218 -12.15 -11.86 7.86
N PRO A 219 -12.19 -10.51 7.86
CA PRO A 219 -11.19 -9.66 8.53
C PRO A 219 -10.94 -9.99 10.00
N GLU A 220 -11.96 -10.40 10.76
CA GLU A 220 -11.78 -10.80 12.16
C GLU A 220 -10.92 -12.07 12.31
N LEU A 221 -11.10 -13.07 11.43
CA LEU A 221 -10.26 -14.28 11.42
C LEU A 221 -8.82 -13.94 11.04
N VAL A 222 -8.62 -13.05 10.06
CA VAL A 222 -7.29 -12.56 9.68
C VAL A 222 -6.60 -11.89 10.88
N LYS A 223 -7.30 -11.00 11.59
CA LYS A 223 -6.77 -10.33 12.79
C LYS A 223 -6.49 -11.33 13.92
N GLU A 224 -7.36 -12.31 14.15
CA GLU A 224 -7.12 -13.38 15.12
C GLU A 224 -5.88 -14.22 14.78
N GLY A 225 -5.66 -14.51 13.49
CA GLY A 225 -4.45 -15.17 13.00
C GLY A 225 -3.19 -14.36 13.31
N ILE A 226 -3.20 -13.07 12.97
CA ILE A 226 -2.07 -12.16 13.20
C ILE A 226 -1.76 -12.00 14.69
N ARG A 227 -2.77 -11.92 15.57
CA ARG A 227 -2.56 -11.87 17.03
C ARG A 227 -1.84 -13.11 17.58
N LYS A 228 -1.88 -14.24 16.87
CA LYS A 228 -1.15 -15.47 17.24
C LYS A 228 0.31 -15.45 16.81
N TRP A 229 0.77 -14.46 16.03
CA TRP A 229 2.18 -14.32 15.63
C TRP A 229 3.12 -14.01 16.81
N GLY A 230 2.57 -13.52 17.93
CA GLY A 230 3.30 -13.29 19.17
C GLY A 230 3.28 -11.83 19.61
N LYS A 231 3.91 -11.55 20.77
CA LYS A 231 3.84 -10.24 21.45
C LYS A 231 4.49 -9.08 20.70
N GLY A 232 5.29 -9.36 19.67
CA GLY A 232 5.94 -8.35 18.82
C GLY A 232 5.05 -7.81 17.70
N TRP A 233 3.78 -8.19 17.66
CA TRP A 233 2.83 -7.79 16.63
C TRP A 233 1.53 -7.30 17.22
N ALA A 234 0.97 -6.28 16.58
CA ALA A 234 -0.39 -5.82 16.83
C ALA A 234 -1.14 -5.65 15.53
N VAL A 235 -2.47 -5.69 15.63
CA VAL A 235 -3.37 -5.58 14.50
C VAL A 235 -4.72 -4.99 14.88
N GLU A 236 -5.16 -4.01 14.11
CA GLU A 236 -6.42 -3.29 14.31
C GLU A 236 -7.07 -2.90 12.99
N THR A 237 -8.40 -2.77 12.99
CA THR A 237 -9.12 -2.11 11.90
C THR A 237 -9.03 -0.61 12.13
N VAL A 238 -8.46 0.12 11.17
CA VAL A 238 -8.21 1.58 11.25
C VAL A 238 -9.06 2.39 10.27
N GLY A 239 -9.65 1.72 9.28
CA GLY A 239 -10.58 2.33 8.31
C GLY A 239 -11.74 1.39 8.00
N SER A 240 -12.92 1.94 7.69
CA SER A 240 -14.05 1.14 7.21
C SER A 240 -15.05 1.98 6.40
N SER A 241 -15.64 1.38 5.36
CA SER A 241 -16.74 1.98 4.58
C SER A 241 -18.08 2.05 5.36
N GLY A 242 -18.10 1.58 6.62
CA GLY A 242 -19.26 1.68 7.51
C GLY A 242 -20.32 0.59 7.29
N LYS A 243 -21.56 0.86 7.77
CA LYS A 243 -22.69 -0.09 7.74
C LYS A 243 -23.58 0.03 6.50
N LYS A 244 -23.31 0.97 5.58
CA LYS A 244 -24.18 1.29 4.43
C LYS A 244 -23.78 0.62 3.12
N ALA A 245 -22.68 -0.13 3.08
CA ALA A 245 -22.33 -0.97 1.95
C ALA A 245 -22.74 -2.40 2.26
N GLY A 246 -23.56 -3.02 1.42
CA GLY A 246 -24.09 -4.38 1.61
C GLY A 246 -22.99 -5.45 1.64
N TRP A 247 -22.83 -6.19 0.54
CA TRP A 247 -21.86 -7.29 0.45
C TRP A 247 -20.39 -6.81 0.41
N GLU A 248 -20.16 -5.50 0.27
CA GLU A 248 -18.85 -4.84 0.13
C GLU A 248 -18.50 -4.01 1.37
N ARG A 249 -18.62 -4.59 2.57
CA ARG A 249 -18.09 -3.92 3.76
C ARG A 249 -16.57 -3.98 3.73
N LEU A 250 -15.96 -2.87 3.32
CA LEU A 250 -14.51 -2.69 3.24
C LEU A 250 -13.94 -2.28 4.60
N GLN A 251 -12.73 -2.76 4.88
CA GLN A 251 -11.96 -2.47 6.07
C GLN A 251 -10.49 -2.31 5.72
N ILE A 252 -9.83 -1.33 6.32
CA ILE A 252 -8.37 -1.23 6.33
C ILE A 252 -7.87 -1.81 7.65
N VAL A 253 -7.07 -2.86 7.56
CA VAL A 253 -6.39 -3.46 8.70
C VAL A 253 -4.96 -2.96 8.75
N ARG A 254 -4.57 -2.37 9.87
CA ARG A 254 -3.19 -2.01 10.17
C ARG A 254 -2.54 -3.12 10.97
N VAL A 255 -1.41 -3.63 10.50
CA VAL A 255 -0.54 -4.61 11.17
C VAL A 255 0.79 -3.93 11.48
N TRP A 256 1.34 -4.04 12.69
CA TRP A 256 2.60 -3.35 12.99
C TRP A 256 3.45 -4.06 14.05
N ARG A 257 4.76 -3.75 14.02
CA ARG A 257 5.72 -4.19 15.02
C ARG A 257 5.49 -3.47 16.35
N VAL A 258 5.40 -4.23 17.44
CA VAL A 258 5.33 -3.67 18.80
C VAL A 258 6.68 -3.86 19.47
N ALA A 259 7.15 -2.84 20.20
CA ALA A 259 8.33 -2.98 21.04
C ALA A 259 8.07 -4.06 22.11
N VAL A 260 8.86 -5.13 22.08
CA VAL A 260 8.82 -6.15 23.13
C VAL A 260 9.84 -5.75 24.17
N ASN A 261 9.38 -5.25 25.31
CA ASN A 261 10.25 -5.13 26.49
C ASN A 261 10.60 -6.56 26.92
N VAL A 262 11.87 -6.94 26.73
CA VAL A 262 12.46 -8.21 27.20
C VAL A 262 12.90 -8.06 28.64
#